data_AF-A0A6I0JTN1-F1
#
_entry.id   AF-A0A6I0JTN1-F1
#
_cell.length_a   1.000
_cell.length_b   1.000
_cell.length_c   1.000
_cell.angle_alpha   90.00
_cell.angle_beta   90.00
_cell.angle_gamma   90.00
#
_symmetry.space_group_name_H-M   'P 1'
#
loop_
_entity.id
_entity.type
_entity.pdbx_description
1 polymer ?
#
loop_
_entity_poly.entity_id
_entity_poly.type
_entity_poly.pdbx_seq_one_letter_code
_entity_poly.pdbx_strand_id
1 'polypeptide(L)'
;IIYGLAFFLFFSGLLRKYIPLIAISLLVTFLYGGLIWNMLPYFTPSGISWEGHLSGAIIGTICAFSFMGYGPQKPDPFANEQEEESVSATDETDNIEMDKEEEHEIDAE
;
A
#
# COMPACT_ATOMS: atom_id res chain seq x y z
N ILE A 1 23.37 -1.24 2.69
CA ILE A 1 22.04 -1.48 3.30
C ILE A 1 21.17 -0.22 3.27
N ILE A 2 21.55 0.88 3.95
CA ILE A 2 20.74 2.12 4.00
C ILE A 2 20.35 2.64 2.61
N TYR A 3 21.30 2.69 1.67
CA TYR A 3 21.07 3.11 0.28
C TYR A 3 20.05 2.22 -0.44
N GLY A 4 20.12 0.91 -0.25
CA GLY A 4 19.17 -0.02 -0.87
C GLY A 4 17.77 0.14 -0.30
N LEU A 5 17.62 0.33 1.01
CA LEU A 5 16.32 0.59 1.65
C LEU A 5 15.75 1.95 1.24
N ALA A 6 16.57 3.00 1.21
CA ALA A 6 16.14 4.34 0.82
C ALA A 6 15.63 4.37 -0.62
N PHE A 7 16.40 3.79 -1.56
CA PHE A 7 15.99 3.68 -2.97
C PHE A 7 14.77 2.76 -3.12
N PHE A 8 14.74 1.62 -2.42
CA PHE A 8 13.58 0.73 -2.43
C PHE A 8 12.30 1.46 -2.01
N LEU A 9 12.30 2.18 -0.89
CA LEU A 9 11.14 2.92 -0.39
C LEU A 9 10.75 4.07 -1.32
N PHE A 10 11.72 4.81 -1.85
CA PHE A 10 11.48 5.91 -2.79
C PHE A 10 10.80 5.42 -4.07
N PHE A 11 11.39 4.44 -4.74
CA PHE A 11 10.84 3.89 -5.98
C PHE A 11 9.55 3.11 -5.73
N SER A 12 9.44 2.36 -4.62
CA SER A 12 8.21 1.67 -4.25
C SER A 12 7.07 2.66 -4.00
N GLY A 13 7.34 3.77 -3.31
CA GLY A 13 6.37 4.85 -3.11
C GLY A 13 5.94 5.51 -4.41
N LEU A 14 6.89 5.77 -5.32
CA LEU A 14 6.64 6.40 -6.63
C LEU A 14 5.78 5.49 -7.53
N LEU A 15 6.16 4.22 -7.63
CA LEU A 15 5.47 3.20 -8.41
C LEU A 15 4.05 2.96 -7.91
N ARG A 16 3.86 2.95 -6.59
CA ARG A 16 2.56 2.72 -5.95
C ARG A 16 1.70 3.97 -5.80
N LYS A 17 2.23 5.15 -6.16
CA LYS A 17 1.61 6.46 -5.90
C LYS A 17 1.21 6.64 -4.42
N TYR A 18 2.02 6.09 -3.51
CA TYR A 18 1.77 6.13 -2.06
C TYR A 18 2.70 7.15 -1.40
N ILE A 19 2.16 8.36 -1.21
CA ILE A 19 2.91 9.53 -0.70
C ILE A 19 3.65 9.27 0.62
N PRO A 20 3.12 8.53 1.62
CA PRO A 20 3.84 8.31 2.87
C PRO A 20 5.20 7.59 2.70
N LEU A 21 5.31 6.62 1.79
CA LEU A 21 6.58 5.93 1.52
C LEU A 21 7.62 6.89 0.94
N ILE A 22 7.18 7.74 0.01
CA ILE A 22 8.03 8.77 -0.60
C ILE A 22 8.49 9.75 0.48
N ALA A 23 7.58 10.23 1.32
CA ALA A 23 7.89 11.18 2.39
C ALA A 23 8.93 10.63 3.37
N ILE A 24 8.81 9.37 3.80
CA ILE A 24 9.79 8.73 4.68
C ILE A 24 11.15 8.64 3.99
N SER A 25 11.20 8.22 2.73
CA SER A 25 12.47 8.11 1.99
C SER A 25 13.15 9.48 1.81
N LEU A 26 12.37 10.54 1.53
CA LEU A 26 12.87 11.91 1.41
C LEU A 26 13.32 12.47 2.75
N LEU A 27 12.58 12.18 3.83
CA LEU A 27 12.95 12.58 5.19
C LEU A 27 14.29 11.95 5.60
N VAL A 28 14.46 10.63 5.39
CA VAL A 28 15.72 9.93 5.67
C VAL A 28 16.85 10.53 4.84
N THR A 29 16.60 10.79 3.57
CA THR A 29 17.57 11.41 2.66
C THR A 29 17.95 12.82 3.07
N PHE A 30 17.00 13.60 3.57
CA PHE A 30 17.21 14.96 4.06
C PHE A 30 18.00 14.99 5.37
N LEU A 31 17.59 14.18 6.36
CA LEU A 31 18.28 14.05 7.65
C LEU A 31 19.68 13.47 7.48
N TYR A 32 19.81 12.52 6.55
CA TYR A 32 21.09 11.94 6.14
C TYR A 32 21.55 12.63 4.85
N GLY A 33 21.68 13.96 4.84
CA GLY A 33 21.96 14.78 3.64
C GLY A 33 23.17 14.33 2.80
N GLY A 34 24.09 13.55 3.37
CA GLY A 34 25.17 12.90 2.64
C GLY A 34 24.76 11.70 1.77
N LEU A 35 23.51 11.22 1.82
CA LEU A 35 23.06 10.01 1.10
C LEU A 35 23.28 10.15 -0.41
N ILE A 36 22.96 11.30 -1.01
CA ILE A 36 23.22 11.52 -2.44
C ILE A 36 24.70 11.83 -2.71
N TRP A 37 25.35 12.60 -1.84
CA TRP A 37 26.72 13.06 -2.07
C TRP A 37 27.72 11.91 -2.00
N ASN A 38 27.54 10.99 -1.06
CA ASN A 38 28.40 9.82 -0.88
C ASN A 38 28.27 8.77 -2.01
N MET A 39 27.28 8.91 -2.90
CA MET A 39 27.12 8.06 -4.08
C MET A 39 28.09 8.46 -5.22
N LEU A 40 28.60 9.70 -5.19
CA LEU A 40 29.51 10.22 -6.20
C LEU A 40 30.97 10.03 -5.74
N PRO A 41 31.84 9.40 -6.58
CA PRO A 41 33.20 9.05 -6.19
C PRO A 41 34.08 10.26 -5.83
N TYR A 42 33.72 11.46 -6.30
CA TYR A 42 34.45 12.70 -6.01
C TYR A 42 34.17 13.25 -4.59
N PHE A 43 33.01 12.96 -4.02
CA PHE A 43 32.58 13.47 -2.72
C PHE A 43 32.67 12.40 -1.61
N THR A 44 32.96 11.14 -1.96
CA THR A 44 33.09 10.04 -1.00
C THR A 44 34.46 10.09 -0.30
N PRO A 45 34.51 10.09 1.05
CA PRO A 45 35.76 10.00 1.80
C PRO A 45 36.54 8.71 1.49
N SER A 46 37.87 8.76 1.62
CA SER A 46 38.83 7.68 1.28
C SER A 46 38.75 6.40 2.14
N GLY A 47 37.61 6.15 2.80
CA GLY A 47 37.31 4.91 3.51
C GLY A 47 35.87 4.41 3.29
N ILE A 48 35.09 5.04 2.41
CA ILE A 48 33.70 4.67 2.12
C ILE A 48 33.60 4.17 0.67
N SER A 49 32.98 3.01 0.47
CA SER A 49 32.85 2.41 -0.86
C SER A 49 31.61 2.93 -1.60
N TRP A 50 31.80 3.86 -2.53
CA TRP A 50 30.74 4.37 -3.41
C TRP A 50 30.09 3.26 -4.26
N GLU A 51 30.87 2.25 -4.70
CA GLU A 51 30.37 1.09 -5.45
C GLU A 51 29.32 0.29 -4.66
N GLY A 52 29.52 0.16 -3.35
CA GLY A 52 28.58 -0.51 -2.45
C GLY A 52 27.28 0.29 -2.26
N HIS A 53 27.37 1.62 -2.34
CA HIS A 53 26.22 2.51 -2.30
C HIS A 53 25.43 2.43 -3.61
N LEU A 54 26.12 2.49 -4.75
CA LEU A 54 25.51 2.41 -6.07
C LEU A 54 24.86 1.03 -6.32
N SER A 55 25.56 -0.07 -6.00
CA SER A 55 24.99 -1.41 -6.10
C SER A 55 23.77 -1.58 -5.18
N GLY A 56 23.82 -1.03 -3.97
CA GLY A 56 22.66 -0.96 -3.08
C GLY A 56 21.47 -0.24 -3.71
N ALA A 57 21.70 0.93 -4.31
CA ALA A 57 20.67 1.71 -5.00
C ALA A 57 20.06 0.94 -6.19
N ILE A 58 20.88 0.28 -7.00
CA ILE A 58 20.44 -0.54 -8.14
C ILE A 58 19.57 -1.71 -7.65
N ILE A 59 20.05 -2.48 -6.68
CA ILE A 59 19.30 -3.62 -6.12
C ILE A 59 18.01 -3.15 -5.46
N GLY A 60 18.04 -2.07 -4.68
CA GLY A 60 16.85 -1.48 -4.06
C GLY A 60 15.80 -1.08 -5.09
N THR A 61 16.24 -0.51 -6.21
CA THR A 61 15.36 -0.14 -7.33
C THR A 61 14.76 -1.39 -7.99
N ILE A 62 15.57 -2.41 -8.30
CA ILE A 62 15.09 -3.68 -8.86
C ILE A 62 14.05 -4.32 -7.93
N CYS A 63 14.34 -4.38 -6.63
CA CYS A 63 13.40 -4.89 -5.63
C CYS A 63 12.09 -4.09 -5.61
N ALA A 64 12.13 -2.76 -5.76
CA ALA A 64 10.92 -1.94 -5.81
C ALA A 64 10.01 -2.33 -6.99
N PHE A 65 10.60 -2.63 -8.15
CA PHE A 65 9.86 -3.16 -9.30
C PHE A 65 9.31 -4.58 -9.03
N SER A 66 10.12 -5.48 -8.46
CA SER A 66 9.68 -6.85 -8.14
C SER A 66 8.56 -6.91 -7.10
N PHE A 67 8.57 -6.02 -6.11
CA PHE A 67 7.57 -5.95 -5.03
C PHE A 67 6.48 -4.92 -5.28
N MET A 68 6.31 -4.44 -6.53
CA MET A 68 5.31 -3.43 -6.85
C MET A 68 3.87 -3.88 -6.50
N GLY A 69 3.58 -5.18 -6.63
CA GLY A 69 2.29 -5.79 -6.27
C GLY A 69 2.09 -6.12 -4.78
N TYR A 70 3.12 -5.99 -3.94
CA TYR A 70 3.06 -6.42 -2.54
C TYR A 70 3.28 -5.25 -1.57
N GLY A 71 2.33 -5.01 -0.66
CA GLY A 71 2.44 -4.02 0.41
C GLY A 71 1.30 -3.01 0.45
N PRO A 72 1.38 -1.97 1.30
CA PRO A 72 0.31 -0.99 1.50
C PRO A 72 -0.01 -0.24 0.20
N GLN A 73 -1.16 -0.53 -0.41
CA GLN A 73 -1.69 0.16 -1.58
C GLN A 73 -2.41 1.44 -1.17
N LYS A 74 -2.53 2.41 -2.09
CA LYS A 74 -3.34 3.59 -1.86
C LYS A 74 -4.79 3.13 -1.57
N PRO A 75 -5.36 3.43 -0.40
CA PRO A 75 -6.77 3.14 -0.14
C PRO A 75 -7.64 3.90 -1.15
N ASP A 76 -8.69 3.26 -1.65
CA ASP A 76 -9.67 3.90 -2.51
C ASP A 76 -10.42 4.96 -1.70
N PRO A 77 -10.42 6.24 -2.11
CA PRO A 77 -11.16 7.30 -1.42
C PRO A 77 -12.67 7.05 -1.30
N PHE A 78 -13.25 6.23 -2.16
CA PHE A 78 -14.70 5.99 -2.26
C PHE A 78 -15.13 4.60 -1.76
N ALA A 79 -14.22 3.82 -1.16
CA ALA A 79 -14.55 2.48 -0.66
C ALA A 79 -15.75 2.44 0.29
N ASN A 80 -15.98 3.54 1.03
CA ASN A 80 -17.06 3.64 2.00
C ASN A 80 -18.41 4.04 1.37
N GLU A 81 -18.42 4.64 0.17
CA GLU A 81 -19.66 5.10 -0.47
C GLU A 81 -20.42 3.95 -1.15
N GLN A 82 -19.71 2.89 -1.56
CA GLN A 82 -20.30 1.72 -2.21
C GLN A 82 -20.96 0.76 -1.21
N GLU A 83 -20.46 0.69 0.03
CA GLU A 83 -21.12 -0.09 1.08
C GLU A 83 -22.46 0.54 1.48
N GLU A 84 -22.54 1.88 1.61
CA GLU A 84 -23.79 2.57 1.98
C GLU A 84 -24.89 2.47 0.90
N GLU A 85 -24.53 2.47 -0.39
CA GLU A 85 -25.52 2.32 -1.48
C GLU A 85 -26.05 0.88 -1.58
N SER A 86 -25.24 -0.12 -1.20
CA SER A 86 -25.64 -1.54 -1.17
C SER A 86 -26.52 -1.92 0.03
N VAL A 87 -26.42 -1.16 1.14
CA VAL A 87 -27.22 -1.37 2.35
C VAL A 87 -28.61 -0.73 2.22
N SER A 88 -28.78 0.29 1.37
CA SER A 88 -30.09 0.93 1.17
C SER A 88 -31.03 0.17 0.23
N ALA A 89 -30.55 -0.80 -0.55
CA ALA A 89 -31.35 -1.48 -1.57
C ALA A 89 -31.87 -2.86 -1.16
N THR A 90 -31.57 -3.35 0.05
CA THR A 90 -31.86 -4.72 0.48
C THR A 90 -32.84 -4.86 1.66
N ASP A 91 -33.32 -3.76 2.26
CA ASP A 91 -34.15 -3.83 3.48
C ASP A 91 -35.68 -3.78 3.24
N GLU A 92 -36.16 -3.80 1.99
CA GLU A 92 -37.62 -3.70 1.71
C GLU A 92 -38.30 -4.98 1.19
N THR A 93 -37.60 -6.08 0.89
CA THR A 93 -38.26 -7.24 0.23
C THR A 93 -38.47 -8.51 1.06
N ASP A 94 -37.94 -8.63 2.28
CA ASP A 94 -37.99 -9.92 3.02
C ASP A 94 -39.07 -10.02 4.13
N ASN A 95 -40.00 -9.06 4.24
CA ASN A 95 -41.03 -9.06 5.30
C ASN A 95 -42.45 -9.43 4.84
N ILE A 96 -42.65 -10.00 3.64
CA ILE A 96 -43.98 -10.41 3.16
C ILE A 96 -43.99 -11.87 2.68
N GLU A 97 -43.57 -12.83 3.52
CA GLU A 97 -43.90 -14.24 3.20
C GLU A 97 -44.09 -15.15 4.42
N MET A 98 -44.11 -14.62 5.63
CA MET A 98 -44.23 -15.42 6.85
C MET A 98 -45.51 -15.09 7.63
N ASP A 99 -46.68 -15.29 7.02
CA ASP A 99 -47.94 -15.29 7.78
C ASP A 99 -49.13 -16.04 7.11
N LYS A 100 -48.88 -17.13 6.35
CA LYS A 100 -49.98 -17.82 5.64
C LYS A 100 -50.06 -19.33 5.64
N GLU A 101 -49.19 -20.06 6.35
CA GLU A 101 -49.24 -21.54 6.29
C GLU A 101 -49.53 -22.28 7.62
N GLU A 102 -49.76 -21.59 8.74
CA GLU A 102 -50.19 -22.24 9.98
C GLU A 102 -51.68 -21.96 10.31
N GLU A 103 -52.62 -22.40 9.48
CA GLU A 103 -54.02 -22.55 9.96
C GLU A 103 -54.81 -23.69 9.30
N HIS A 104 -54.18 -24.61 8.56
CA HIS A 104 -54.92 -25.71 7.95
C HIS A 104 -54.25 -27.07 8.13
N GLU A 105 -54.15 -27.51 9.39
CA GLU A 105 -54.28 -28.91 9.77
C GLU A 105 -54.31 -28.97 11.29
N ILE A 106 -55.48 -29.27 11.87
CA ILE A 106 -55.72 -30.10 13.07
C ILE A 106 -57.21 -29.92 13.47
N ASP A 107 -57.85 -31.06 13.70
CA ASP A 107 -59.23 -31.32 14.16
C ASP A 107 -60.34 -31.41 13.10
N ALA A 108 -61.15 -32.46 13.01
CA ALA A 108 -61.06 -33.92 13.24
C ALA A 108 -62.44 -34.47 12.85
N GLU A 109 -62.47 -35.75 12.49
CA GLU A 109 -63.63 -36.63 12.62
C GLU A 109 -64.11 -36.71 14.09
#